data_AF-A0A353YCC0-F1
#
_entry.id   AF-A0A353YCC0-F1
#
_cell.length_a   1.000
_cell.length_b   1.000
_cell.length_c   1.000
_cell.angle_alpha   90.00
_cell.angle_beta   90.00
_cell.angle_gamma   90.00
#
_symmetry.space_group_name_H-M   'P 1'
#
loop_
_entity.id
_entity.type
_entity.pdbx_description
1 polymer ?
#
loop_
_entity_poly.entity_id
_entity_poly.type
_entity_poly.pdbx_seq_one_letter_code
_entity_poly.pdbx_strand_id
1 'polypeptide(L)'
;MSRLGALAAVLLLLLVAEGPALAADQSGNAPCPSTITSGSDSVVVEGKQAARAGDTTGCGSTVVEGSSDVFINGKPAAVKGASTGCGGSIVTGSSGVLINGKPMAGVGDAAGCPGK
;
A
#
# COMPACT_ATOMS: atom_id res chain seq x y z
N MET A 1 49.42 25.13 -25.89
CA MET A 1 48.62 24.00 -25.34
C MET A 1 47.98 24.44 -24.03
N SER A 2 46.64 24.40 -24.00
CA SER A 2 45.74 24.28 -22.84
C SER A 2 45.71 25.36 -21.75
N ARG A 3 44.84 26.37 -21.92
CA ARG A 3 44.22 27.15 -20.81
C ARG A 3 42.70 27.34 -21.01
N LEU A 4 42.04 26.44 -21.77
CA LEU A 4 40.59 26.46 -22.03
C LEU A 4 39.78 25.76 -20.92
N GLY A 5 40.26 25.74 -19.68
CA GLY A 5 39.81 24.77 -18.66
C GLY A 5 38.93 25.28 -17.51
N ALA A 6 38.52 26.54 -17.48
CA ALA A 6 37.99 27.13 -16.23
C ALA A 6 36.49 27.48 -16.22
N LEU A 7 35.78 27.48 -17.36
CA LEU A 7 34.37 27.92 -17.41
C LEU A 7 33.33 26.80 -17.49
N ALA A 8 33.71 25.57 -17.82
CA ALA A 8 32.73 24.51 -18.08
C ALA A 8 32.34 23.67 -16.84
N ALA A 9 33.19 23.53 -15.83
CA ALA A 9 32.96 22.54 -14.77
C ALA A 9 32.30 23.09 -13.48
N VAL A 10 32.32 24.41 -13.25
CA VAL A 10 31.64 25.03 -12.08
C VAL A 10 30.11 24.98 -12.21
N LEU A 11 29.59 24.72 -13.42
CA LEU A 11 28.17 24.53 -13.70
C LEU A 11 27.64 23.14 -13.27
N LEU A 12 28.49 22.23 -12.80
CA LEU A 12 28.13 20.85 -12.43
C LEU A 12 27.85 20.65 -10.92
N LEU A 13 27.54 21.71 -10.15
CA LEU A 13 27.33 21.60 -8.69
C LEU A 13 25.90 21.88 -8.20
N LEU A 14 24.89 21.99 -9.08
CA LEU A 14 23.51 22.29 -8.70
C LEU A 14 22.49 21.15 -8.84
N LEU A 15 22.93 19.88 -8.96
CA LEU A 15 22.00 18.76 -9.12
C LEU A 15 22.08 17.72 -8.00
N VAL A 16 21.93 18.16 -6.75
CA VAL A 16 21.45 17.28 -5.67
C VAL A 16 20.01 17.68 -5.32
N ALA A 17 19.10 17.40 -6.25
CA ALA A 17 17.69 17.24 -5.91
C ALA A 17 17.53 15.82 -5.39
N GLU A 18 17.31 15.72 -4.09
CA GLU A 18 16.99 14.51 -3.35
C GLU A 18 15.81 13.81 -4.06
N GLY A 19 16.03 12.57 -4.47
CA GLY A 19 15.19 11.86 -5.41
C GLY A 19 13.74 11.70 -4.93
N PRO A 20 12.77 11.57 -5.84
CA PRO A 20 11.47 11.07 -5.44
C PRO A 20 11.68 9.67 -4.88
N ALA A 21 11.28 9.50 -3.61
CA ALA A 21 11.23 8.23 -2.91
C ALA A 21 10.78 7.14 -3.88
N LEU A 22 11.63 6.13 -4.04
CA LEU A 22 11.31 4.93 -4.79
C LEU A 22 10.06 4.33 -4.14
N ALA A 23 8.89 4.61 -4.72
CA ALA A 23 7.75 3.73 -4.59
C ALA A 23 8.23 2.42 -5.23
N ALA A 24 8.66 1.49 -4.38
CA ALA A 24 9.05 0.18 -4.84
C ALA A 24 7.82 -0.42 -5.52
N ASP A 25 7.86 -0.47 -6.85
CA ASP A 25 7.05 -1.38 -7.63
C ASP A 25 7.50 -2.79 -7.22
N GLN A 26 6.83 -3.33 -6.20
CA GLN A 26 6.96 -4.71 -5.76
C GLN A 26 6.32 -5.62 -6.82
N SER A 27 6.84 -5.56 -8.06
CA SER A 27 6.53 -6.48 -9.15
C SER A 27 7.17 -7.87 -8.93
N GLY A 28 7.34 -8.29 -7.67
CA GLY A 28 7.71 -9.64 -7.26
C GLY A 28 6.51 -10.52 -6.85
N ASN A 29 5.27 -10.06 -7.06
CA ASN A 29 4.06 -10.71 -6.57
C ASN A 29 3.25 -11.33 -7.73
N ALA A 30 3.62 -12.54 -8.14
CA ALA A 30 2.70 -13.40 -8.90
C ALA A 30 1.60 -13.91 -7.97
N PRO A 31 0.33 -13.95 -8.40
CA PRO A 31 -0.80 -13.90 -7.49
C PRO A 31 -1.30 -15.30 -7.14
N CYS A 32 -1.34 -15.62 -5.85
CA CYS A 32 -2.60 -16.08 -5.29
C CYS A 32 -3.58 -14.90 -5.40
N PRO A 33 -4.62 -14.94 -6.26
CA PRO A 33 -5.64 -13.89 -6.31
C PRO A 33 -6.49 -14.00 -5.03
N SER A 34 -5.93 -13.57 -3.90
CA SER A 34 -6.63 -13.55 -2.64
C SER A 34 -7.36 -12.22 -2.51
N THR A 35 -8.67 -12.25 -2.41
CA THR A 35 -9.47 -11.08 -2.05
C THR A 35 -9.64 -11.02 -0.53
N ILE A 36 -9.92 -9.85 0.01
CA ILE A 36 -10.36 -9.74 1.40
C ILE A 36 -11.76 -10.35 1.52
N THR A 37 -11.95 -11.28 2.45
CA THR A 37 -13.19 -12.08 2.60
C THR A 37 -14.01 -11.73 3.83
N SER A 38 -13.43 -11.02 4.80
CA SER A 38 -14.17 -10.48 5.96
C SER A 38 -13.93 -8.99 6.12
N GLY A 39 -14.84 -8.34 6.85
CA GLY A 39 -14.77 -6.91 7.11
C GLY A 39 -15.55 -6.56 8.38
N SER A 40 -15.85 -5.27 8.54
CA SER A 40 -16.74 -4.75 9.57
C SER A 40 -18.18 -5.22 9.37
N ASP A 41 -18.83 -5.59 10.46
CA ASP A 41 -20.25 -5.97 10.47
C ASP A 41 -21.20 -4.76 10.32
N SER A 42 -20.72 -3.54 10.58
CA SER A 42 -21.55 -2.34 10.63
C SER A 42 -21.08 -1.19 9.74
N VAL A 43 -19.81 -1.18 9.32
CA VAL A 43 -19.25 -0.11 8.50
C VAL A 43 -19.11 -0.59 7.06
N VAL A 44 -19.86 0.05 6.16
CA VAL A 44 -19.90 -0.23 4.73
C VAL A 44 -19.49 1.02 3.96
N VAL A 45 -18.58 0.86 3.00
CA VAL A 45 -18.05 1.91 2.13
C VAL A 45 -18.17 1.46 0.69
N GLU A 46 -18.81 2.28 -0.16
CA GLU A 46 -19.05 1.95 -1.57
C GLU A 46 -19.71 0.56 -1.77
N GLY A 47 -20.57 0.14 -0.82
CA GLY A 47 -21.24 -1.16 -0.84
C GLY A 47 -20.39 -2.34 -0.37
N LYS A 48 -19.12 -2.12 0.01
CA LYS A 48 -18.21 -3.14 0.55
C LYS A 48 -18.06 -2.95 2.06
N GLN A 49 -18.02 -4.04 2.81
CA GLN A 49 -17.68 -3.97 4.23
C GLN A 49 -16.24 -3.47 4.41
N ALA A 50 -16.04 -2.58 5.37
CA ALA A 50 -14.74 -2.00 5.67
C ALA A 50 -13.74 -3.06 6.18
N ALA A 51 -12.59 -3.20 5.55
CA ALA A 51 -11.55 -4.12 6.02
C ALA A 51 -10.72 -3.49 7.15
N ARG A 52 -10.23 -4.34 8.05
CA ARG A 52 -9.52 -3.99 9.29
C ARG A 52 -8.38 -4.96 9.52
N ALA A 53 -7.43 -4.57 10.37
CA ALA A 53 -6.44 -5.52 10.86
C ALA A 53 -7.12 -6.70 11.59
N GLY A 54 -6.74 -7.90 11.18
CA GLY A 54 -7.32 -9.18 11.59
C GLY A 54 -8.37 -9.76 10.65
N ASP A 55 -8.83 -9.01 9.63
CA ASP A 55 -9.76 -9.55 8.64
C ASP A 55 -9.08 -10.57 7.71
N THR A 56 -9.84 -11.57 7.28
CA THR A 56 -9.32 -12.71 6.51
C THR A 56 -9.22 -12.41 5.02
N THR A 57 -8.28 -13.08 4.35
CA THR A 57 -8.16 -13.11 2.90
C THR A 57 -8.55 -14.48 2.35
N GLY A 58 -8.82 -14.54 1.04
CA GLY A 58 -9.28 -15.76 0.37
C GLY A 58 -8.30 -16.93 0.39
N CYS A 59 -7.00 -16.67 0.65
CA CYS A 59 -6.00 -17.71 0.84
C CYS A 59 -5.89 -18.20 2.30
N GLY A 60 -6.78 -17.75 3.19
CA GLY A 60 -6.78 -18.12 4.61
C GLY A 60 -5.77 -17.37 5.47
N SER A 61 -5.13 -16.33 4.93
CA SER A 61 -4.30 -15.40 5.72
C SER A 61 -5.15 -14.27 6.31
N THR A 62 -4.52 -13.36 7.05
CA THR A 62 -5.18 -12.18 7.62
C THR A 62 -4.46 -10.90 7.21
N VAL A 63 -5.16 -9.78 7.26
CA VAL A 63 -4.55 -8.45 7.22
C VAL A 63 -3.86 -8.21 8.56
N VAL A 64 -2.56 -7.92 8.57
CA VAL A 64 -1.79 -7.77 9.83
C VAL A 64 -1.42 -6.32 10.13
N GLU A 65 -1.64 -5.42 9.17
CA GLU A 65 -1.34 -4.00 9.30
C GLU A 65 -2.59 -3.15 9.02
N GLY A 66 -2.66 -1.97 9.64
CA GLY A 66 -3.71 -0.99 9.39
C GLY A 66 -3.25 0.40 9.82
N SER A 67 -4.17 1.36 9.81
CA SER A 67 -3.90 2.73 10.26
C SER A 67 -3.52 2.77 11.75
N SER A 68 -2.58 3.63 12.11
CA SER A 68 -2.15 3.81 13.51
C SER A 68 -3.13 4.61 14.37
N ASP A 69 -4.04 5.35 13.75
CA ASP A 69 -4.89 6.37 14.36
C ASP A 69 -6.37 6.29 13.97
N VAL A 70 -6.70 5.58 12.88
CA VAL A 70 -8.07 5.36 12.41
C VAL A 70 -8.49 3.94 12.71
N PHE A 71 -9.55 3.81 13.51
CA PHE A 71 -10.08 2.54 13.99
C PHE A 71 -11.52 2.35 13.53
N ILE A 72 -11.85 1.14 13.08
CA ILE A 72 -13.20 0.71 12.71
C ILE A 72 -13.60 -0.43 13.65
N ASN A 73 -14.63 -0.18 14.46
CA ASN A 73 -15.03 -1.05 15.58
C ASN A 73 -13.86 -1.45 16.50
N GLY A 74 -12.96 -0.51 16.82
CA GLY A 74 -11.83 -0.74 17.71
C GLY A 74 -10.65 -1.51 17.11
N LYS A 75 -10.69 -1.85 15.81
CA LYS A 75 -9.56 -2.43 15.09
C LYS A 75 -8.96 -1.42 14.11
N PRO A 76 -7.64 -1.38 13.90
CA PRO A 76 -7.00 -0.55 12.88
C PRO A 76 -7.66 -0.72 11.52
N ALA A 77 -8.01 0.37 10.84
CA ALA A 77 -8.59 0.31 9.51
C ALA A 77 -7.55 -0.16 8.47
N ALA A 78 -7.90 -1.10 7.60
CA ALA A 78 -7.00 -1.56 6.57
C ALA A 78 -6.98 -0.59 5.38
N VAL A 79 -5.81 -0.45 4.76
CA VAL A 79 -5.58 0.47 3.63
C VAL A 79 -4.79 -0.23 2.53
N LYS A 80 -4.87 0.27 1.30
CA LYS A 80 -4.01 -0.20 0.20
C LYS A 80 -2.54 -0.12 0.63
N GLY A 81 -1.80 -1.19 0.35
CA GLY A 81 -0.41 -1.38 0.75
C GLY A 81 -0.21 -1.95 2.15
N ALA A 82 -1.27 -2.13 2.95
CA ALA A 82 -1.15 -2.78 4.26
C ALA A 82 -0.70 -4.24 4.11
N SER A 83 0.21 -4.66 4.98
CA SER A 83 0.76 -6.02 4.98
C SER A 83 -0.28 -7.08 5.32
N THR A 84 -0.14 -8.24 4.70
CA THR A 84 -0.91 -9.46 4.99
C THR A 84 -0.02 -10.51 5.64
N GLY A 85 -0.62 -11.45 6.39
CA GLY A 85 0.10 -12.48 7.14
C GLY A 85 0.86 -13.48 6.26
N CYS A 86 0.56 -13.54 4.96
CA CYS A 86 1.32 -14.31 3.98
C CYS A 86 2.56 -13.58 3.44
N GLY A 87 2.87 -12.38 3.97
CA GLY A 87 4.01 -11.57 3.53
C GLY A 87 3.75 -10.70 2.30
N GLY A 88 2.49 -10.60 1.84
CA GLY A 88 2.10 -9.71 0.75
C GLY A 88 1.41 -8.45 1.26
N SER A 89 0.66 -7.79 0.38
CA SER A 89 0.01 -6.52 0.70
C SER A 89 -1.32 -6.33 -0.02
N ILE A 90 -2.21 -5.51 0.53
CA ILE A 90 -3.45 -5.10 -0.13
C ILE A 90 -3.13 -4.29 -1.40
N VAL A 91 -3.69 -4.70 -2.54
CA VAL A 91 -3.38 -4.18 -3.89
C VAL A 91 -4.40 -3.14 -4.34
N THR A 92 -5.68 -3.35 -4.05
CA THR A 92 -6.76 -2.42 -4.42
C THR A 92 -7.45 -1.84 -3.19
N GLY A 93 -8.23 -0.79 -3.38
CA GLY A 93 -8.98 -0.12 -2.33
C GLY A 93 -10.08 0.75 -2.93
N SER A 94 -10.80 1.46 -2.07
CA SER A 94 -11.84 2.43 -2.41
C SER A 94 -11.31 3.56 -3.30
N SER A 95 -12.12 4.02 -4.24
CA SER A 95 -11.81 5.18 -5.08
C SER A 95 -12.18 6.52 -4.43
N GLY A 96 -13.16 6.53 -3.52
CA GLY A 96 -13.69 7.73 -2.90
C GLY A 96 -13.27 7.98 -1.46
N VAL A 97 -12.81 6.94 -0.74
CA VAL A 97 -12.47 7.05 0.69
C VAL A 97 -10.99 6.76 0.93
N LEU A 98 -10.32 7.74 1.50
CA LEU A 98 -8.91 7.67 1.88
C LEU A 98 -8.77 7.71 3.39
N ILE A 99 -7.81 6.94 3.91
CA ILE A 99 -7.35 6.97 5.30
C ILE A 99 -5.87 7.32 5.26
N ASN A 100 -5.50 8.47 5.84
CA ASN A 100 -4.13 8.99 5.79
C ASN A 100 -3.55 9.07 4.36
N GLY A 101 -4.39 9.49 3.40
CA GLY A 101 -4.01 9.60 1.98
C GLY A 101 -3.90 8.27 1.22
N LYS A 102 -4.13 7.12 1.89
CA LYS A 102 -4.16 5.80 1.25
C LYS A 102 -5.61 5.34 1.03
N PRO A 103 -5.94 4.71 -0.11
CA PRO A 103 -7.25 4.10 -0.32
C PRO A 103 -7.63 3.16 0.83
N MET A 104 -8.82 3.34 1.38
CA MET A 104 -9.38 2.42 2.35
C MET A 104 -9.63 1.05 1.69
N ALA A 105 -9.28 -0.05 2.36
CA ALA A 105 -9.56 -1.39 1.87
C ALA A 105 -10.93 -1.88 2.35
N GLY A 106 -11.57 -2.72 1.54
CA GLY A 106 -12.85 -3.36 1.84
C GLY A 106 -12.92 -4.79 1.32
N VAL A 107 -13.99 -5.49 1.71
CA VAL A 107 -14.27 -6.85 1.24
C VAL A 107 -14.33 -6.88 -0.28
N GLY A 108 -13.68 -7.89 -0.87
CA GLY A 108 -13.54 -8.05 -2.31
C GLY A 108 -12.34 -7.33 -2.92
N ASP A 109 -11.62 -6.49 -2.17
CA ASP A 109 -10.38 -5.89 -2.67
C ASP A 109 -9.27 -6.94 -2.77
N ALA A 110 -8.45 -6.82 -3.80
CA ALA A 110 -7.34 -7.73 -4.06
C ALA A 110 -6.23 -7.52 -3.02
N ALA A 111 -5.67 -8.63 -2.54
CA ALA A 111 -4.51 -8.70 -1.67
C ALA A 111 -3.50 -9.69 -2.26
N GLY A 112 -2.22 -9.32 -2.23
CA GLY A 112 -1.10 -10.15 -2.66
C GLY A 112 -0.65 -11.10 -1.56
N CYS A 113 -0.08 -12.23 -1.99
CA CYS A 113 0.62 -13.19 -1.16
C CYS A 113 1.81 -13.77 -1.96
N PRO A 114 3.04 -13.33 -1.71
CA PRO A 114 4.22 -13.87 -2.34
C PRO A 114 4.55 -15.23 -1.71
N GLY A 115 4.23 -16.32 -2.41
CA GLY A 115 4.59 -17.68 -1.98
C GLY A 115 3.43 -18.65 -1.76
N LYS A 116 2.23 -18.31 -2.21
CA LYS A 116 1.11 -19.25 -2.35
C LYS A 116 0.59 -19.25 -3.77
#